data_AF-A0A7V9KH14-F1
#
_entry.id   AF-A0A7V9KH14-F1
#
_cell.length_a   1.000
_cell.length_b   1.000
_cell.length_c   1.000
_cell.angle_alpha   90.00
_cell.angle_beta   90.00
_cell.angle_gamma   90.00
#
_symmetry.space_group_name_H-M   'P 1'
#
loop_
_entity.id
_entity.type
_entity.pdbx_description
1 polymer ?
#
loop_
_entity_poly.entity_id
_entity_poly.type
_entity_poly.pdbx_seq_one_letter_code
_entity_poly.pdbx_strand_id
1 'polypeptide(L)'
;MLSELEGGRSASRGDGFSRGDRGRSRVLDVNNFDAIRISLASPEAIRGWSYGEVTKPETINYRTLKPEHGGLFCERIFGPTKDWECYCGKYKRIRHAGTVCDKCGVEVTRAKVRRERMGHIELAAPVAHIWYVKGTPSRLGLLLDISPRNLERVLYFASYLVTNVDPEAREAALAEINEEHTSAVAELQAEADQQLAEISEAVGLDVANLDQGRNSLETAITGRRQGELEALETEFDAVLKMLKGLKNKPAPENITFRGRLIVEQDAAVNADRTTALRDAKRDEVDRIESGASAETTGSEALAGAERDYLTFEADEKRKKIDDALAEQVKELEKERDEAVKLISDLKELQILTETQYRELIDIVPPGVFRAAMGAEAVHEYVSQRIDLDQIAVQLRDEIQAPSDVKRKKATKRLRVIEALRKSGNKPHWMIFTALPVIPPELRPMVQLDGGRFATSDLN
;
A
#
# COMPACT_ATOMS: atom_id res chain seq x y z
N MET A 1 -6.86 -55.14 54.78
CA MET A 1 -6.78 -56.51 54.25
C MET A 1 -6.31 -56.37 52.81
N LEU A 2 -5.01 -56.41 52.50
CA LEU A 2 -4.18 -57.64 52.38
C LEU A 2 -5.00 -58.72 51.66
N SER A 3 -4.67 -59.20 50.46
CA SER A 3 -3.36 -59.57 49.89
C SER A 3 -3.59 -59.92 48.39
N GLU A 4 -2.75 -59.48 47.45
CA GLU A 4 -1.79 -60.33 46.67
C GLU A 4 -2.45 -61.25 45.61
N LEU A 5 -1.92 -61.53 44.40
CA LEU A 5 -0.67 -61.22 43.68
C LEU A 5 -0.81 -61.75 42.22
N GLU A 6 0.11 -61.32 41.35
CA GLU A 6 0.51 -61.90 40.04
C GLU A 6 -0.41 -61.69 38.82
N GLY A 7 0.08 -61.34 37.63
CA GLY A 7 1.44 -61.22 37.10
C GLY A 7 1.36 -61.34 35.58
N GLY A 8 2.01 -60.45 34.81
CA GLY A 8 2.00 -60.58 33.34
C GLY A 8 2.36 -59.33 32.54
N ARG A 9 3.56 -58.76 32.78
CA ARG A 9 4.18 -57.82 31.84
C ARG A 9 4.67 -58.59 30.61
N SER A 10 4.06 -58.41 29.45
CA SER A 10 4.62 -58.85 28.17
C SER A 10 5.54 -57.77 27.62
N ALA A 11 6.82 -57.91 27.91
CA ALA A 11 7.90 -57.24 27.19
C ALA A 11 7.94 -57.77 25.75
N SER A 12 7.62 -56.94 24.76
CA SER A 12 7.91 -57.24 23.37
C SER A 12 9.41 -57.10 23.15
N ARG A 13 9.99 -58.24 22.75
CA ARG A 13 11.41 -58.51 22.56
C ARG A 13 12.04 -57.50 21.61
N GLY A 14 13.16 -56.92 22.02
CA GLY A 14 14.09 -56.26 21.12
C GLY A 14 14.65 -57.27 20.14
N ASP A 15 14.39 -57.05 18.85
CA ASP A 15 15.07 -57.79 17.79
C ASP A 15 16.53 -57.38 17.76
N GLY A 16 17.38 -58.33 18.16
CA GLY A 16 18.82 -58.23 18.04
C GLY A 16 19.21 -58.07 16.58
N PHE A 17 19.77 -56.91 16.24
CA PHE A 17 20.53 -56.68 15.02
C PHE A 17 21.73 -57.64 14.99
N SER A 18 21.52 -58.83 14.44
CA SER A 18 22.60 -59.75 14.07
C SER A 18 23.38 -59.14 12.92
N ARG A 19 24.56 -58.58 13.24
CA ARG A 19 25.61 -58.21 12.29
C ARG A 19 26.14 -59.48 11.64
N GLY A 20 25.59 -59.86 10.49
CA GLY A 20 26.11 -61.02 9.77
C GLY A 20 25.32 -61.48 8.56
N ASP A 21 25.03 -60.60 7.59
CA ASP A 21 24.86 -61.05 6.20
C ASP A 21 24.98 -59.85 5.21
N ARG A 22 26.22 -59.43 4.95
CA ARG A 22 26.53 -58.50 3.84
C ARG A 22 27.12 -59.31 2.70
N GLY A 23 26.29 -60.06 1.96
CA GLY A 23 26.83 -60.93 0.92
C GLY A 23 25.85 -61.68 0.02
N ARG A 24 24.55 -61.34 -0.01
CA ARG A 24 23.62 -61.90 -0.99
C ARG A 24 22.87 -60.79 -1.71
N SER A 25 23.08 -60.72 -3.03
CA SER A 25 22.20 -60.05 -3.97
C SER A 25 20.76 -60.44 -3.66
N ARG A 26 20.00 -59.54 -3.03
CA ARG A 26 18.54 -59.66 -2.94
C ARG A 26 18.00 -59.34 -4.33
N VAL A 27 18.04 -60.33 -5.21
CA VAL A 27 17.10 -60.37 -6.32
C VAL A 27 15.73 -60.53 -5.65
N LEU A 28 14.97 -59.44 -5.56
CA LEU A 28 13.57 -59.50 -5.13
C LEU A 28 12.84 -60.37 -6.14
N ASP A 29 12.38 -61.53 -5.71
CA ASP A 29 11.61 -62.44 -6.54
C ASP A 29 10.29 -61.75 -6.92
N VAL A 30 9.97 -61.72 -8.22
CA VAL A 30 8.87 -60.90 -8.79
C VAL A 30 7.50 -61.30 -8.23
N ASN A 31 7.40 -62.43 -7.54
CA ASN A 31 6.18 -62.97 -6.97
C ASN A 31 6.06 -62.79 -5.46
N ASN A 32 6.99 -62.11 -4.79
CA ASN A 32 7.00 -61.99 -3.32
C ASN A 32 6.61 -60.58 -2.83
N PHE A 33 5.41 -60.11 -3.18
CA PHE A 33 4.80 -58.91 -2.62
C PHE A 33 3.27 -59.03 -2.55
N ASP A 34 2.65 -58.50 -1.50
CA ASP A 34 1.19 -58.51 -1.33
C ASP A 34 0.51 -57.32 -2.04
N ALA A 35 1.20 -56.18 -2.15
CA ALA A 35 0.67 -54.96 -2.77
C ALA A 35 1.78 -54.05 -3.32
N ILE A 36 1.44 -53.25 -4.33
CA ILE A 36 2.29 -52.18 -4.88
C ILE A 36 1.66 -50.83 -4.51
N ARG A 37 2.47 -49.94 -3.93
CA ARG A 37 2.07 -48.57 -3.57
C ARG A 37 2.80 -47.55 -4.44
N ILE A 38 2.06 -46.54 -4.90
CA ILE A 38 2.60 -45.35 -5.57
C ILE A 38 2.34 -44.11 -4.71
N SER A 39 3.33 -43.21 -4.64
CA SER A 39 3.24 -41.95 -3.92
C SER A 39 4.04 -40.86 -4.63
N LEU A 40 3.86 -39.61 -4.21
CA LEU A 40 4.73 -38.53 -4.65
C LEU A 40 6.15 -38.77 -4.10
N ALA A 41 7.16 -38.46 -4.91
CA ALA A 41 8.55 -38.54 -4.48
C ALA A 41 8.95 -37.22 -3.81
N SER A 42 9.41 -37.27 -2.56
CA SER A 42 10.01 -36.10 -1.92
C SER A 42 11.41 -35.83 -2.51
N PRO A 43 11.92 -34.59 -2.43
CA PRO A 43 13.30 -34.31 -2.81
C PRO A 43 14.32 -35.16 -2.06
N GLU A 44 14.05 -35.45 -0.79
CA GLU A 44 14.87 -36.35 0.04
C GLU A 44 14.85 -37.79 -0.48
N ALA A 45 13.69 -38.30 -0.92
CA ALA A 45 13.59 -39.64 -1.51
C ALA A 45 14.37 -39.73 -2.83
N ILE A 46 14.29 -38.70 -3.67
CA ILE A 46 15.06 -38.61 -4.93
C ILE A 46 16.56 -38.66 -4.65
N ARG A 47 17.05 -37.90 -3.66
CA ARG A 47 18.45 -37.94 -3.23
C ARG A 47 18.82 -39.30 -2.64
N GLY A 48 17.91 -39.94 -1.89
CA GLY A 48 18.11 -41.27 -1.33
C GLY A 48 18.21 -42.39 -2.37
N TRP A 49 17.58 -42.23 -3.53
CA TRP A 49 17.72 -43.16 -4.66
C TRP A 49 18.99 -42.94 -5.47
N SER A 50 19.56 -41.74 -5.37
CA SER A 50 20.65 -41.31 -6.22
C SER A 50 22.00 -41.83 -5.73
N TYR A 51 22.84 -42.23 -6.69
CA TYR A 51 24.24 -42.58 -6.45
C TYR A 51 25.20 -41.39 -6.68
N GLY A 52 24.67 -40.22 -7.04
CA GLY A 52 25.45 -39.01 -7.25
C GLY A 52 24.75 -37.99 -8.15
N GLU A 53 25.24 -36.74 -8.05
CA GLU A 53 24.73 -35.62 -8.82
C GLU A 53 25.39 -35.55 -10.21
N VAL A 54 24.57 -35.34 -11.25
CA VAL A 54 25.01 -35.04 -12.61
C VAL A 54 25.14 -33.53 -12.77
N THR A 55 26.38 -33.04 -12.82
CA THR A 55 26.68 -31.61 -12.86
C THR A 55 27.01 -31.09 -14.26
N LYS A 56 27.32 -32.01 -15.19
CA LYS A 56 27.89 -31.71 -16.49
C LYS A 56 26.98 -32.20 -17.62
N PRO A 57 26.80 -31.41 -18.70
CA PRO A 57 25.98 -31.81 -19.84
C PRO A 57 26.67 -32.85 -20.75
N GLU A 58 27.99 -33.00 -20.65
CA GLU A 58 28.74 -33.88 -21.54
C GLU A 58 28.36 -35.36 -21.36
N THR A 59 28.35 -36.10 -22.47
CA THR A 59 28.00 -37.52 -22.49
C THR A 59 29.26 -38.39 -22.46
N ILE A 60 29.93 -38.53 -23.60
CA ILE A 60 31.15 -39.31 -23.81
C ILE A 60 32.16 -38.48 -24.58
N ASN A 61 33.44 -38.77 -24.37
CA ASN A 61 34.51 -38.18 -25.14
C ASN A 61 34.58 -38.81 -26.53
N TYR A 62 34.48 -38.00 -27.59
CA TYR A 62 34.46 -38.51 -28.97
C TYR A 62 35.77 -39.22 -29.40
N ARG A 63 36.91 -38.91 -28.77
CA ARG A 63 38.21 -39.55 -29.11
C ARG A 63 38.41 -40.86 -28.37
N THR A 64 38.14 -40.87 -27.07
CA THR A 64 38.42 -42.02 -26.20
C THR A 64 37.23 -42.96 -26.05
N LEU A 65 36.04 -42.54 -26.48
CA LEU A 65 34.75 -43.21 -26.29
C LEU A 65 34.41 -43.47 -24.81
N LYS A 66 35.14 -42.83 -23.89
CA LYS A 66 34.92 -42.97 -22.45
C LYS A 66 33.90 -41.94 -21.96
N PRO A 67 33.04 -42.30 -21.00
CA PRO A 67 32.13 -41.35 -20.36
C PRO A 67 32.86 -40.19 -19.68
N GLU A 68 32.32 -38.99 -19.78
CA GLU A 68 32.88 -37.84 -19.09
C GLU A 68 32.57 -37.86 -17.59
N HIS A 69 33.50 -37.36 -16.77
CA HIS A 69 33.33 -37.34 -15.32
C HIS A 69 32.34 -36.24 -14.89
N GLY A 70 31.29 -36.61 -14.17
CA GLY A 70 30.17 -35.73 -13.78
C GLY A 70 29.09 -35.59 -14.86
N GLY A 71 29.30 -36.21 -16.03
CA GLY A 71 28.38 -36.16 -17.16
C GLY A 71 27.22 -37.14 -17.07
N LEU A 72 26.35 -37.13 -18.08
CA LEU A 72 25.13 -37.96 -18.17
C LEU A 72 25.40 -39.47 -18.14
N PHE A 73 26.62 -39.91 -18.50
CA PHE A 73 27.00 -41.33 -18.52
C PHE A 73 28.06 -41.69 -17.47
N CYS A 74 28.34 -40.78 -16.52
CA CYS A 74 29.44 -40.88 -15.57
C CYS A 74 29.50 -42.22 -14.83
N GLU A 75 30.64 -42.91 -14.93
CA GLU A 75 30.82 -44.23 -14.31
C GLU A 75 30.85 -44.18 -12.77
N ARG A 76 31.23 -43.04 -12.18
CA ARG A 76 31.23 -42.86 -10.72
C ARG A 76 29.82 -42.94 -10.14
N ILE A 77 28.83 -42.40 -10.87
CA ILE A 77 27.43 -42.33 -10.45
C ILE A 77 26.73 -43.63 -10.83
N PHE A 78 26.76 -43.97 -12.11
CA PHE A 78 25.93 -45.06 -12.65
C PHE A 78 26.60 -46.44 -12.59
N GLY A 79 27.90 -46.51 -12.30
CA GLY A 79 28.69 -47.74 -12.30
C GLY A 79 29.53 -47.93 -13.57
N PRO A 80 30.40 -48.96 -13.61
CA PRO A 80 31.41 -49.12 -14.65
C PRO A 80 30.81 -49.56 -15.99
N THR A 81 31.37 -49.10 -17.12
CA THR A 81 30.91 -49.51 -18.48
C THR A 81 31.27 -50.97 -18.79
N LYS A 82 32.40 -51.45 -18.23
CA LYS A 82 32.88 -52.82 -18.40
C LYS A 82 32.87 -53.55 -17.07
N ASP A 83 32.58 -54.85 -17.11
CA ASP A 83 32.55 -55.68 -15.91
C ASP A 83 33.90 -55.67 -15.18
N TRP A 84 33.86 -55.33 -13.89
CA TRP A 84 35.02 -55.36 -13.00
C TRP A 84 36.19 -54.47 -13.44
N GLU A 85 35.92 -53.36 -14.15
CA GLU A 85 36.93 -52.38 -14.57
C GLU A 85 36.50 -50.96 -14.15
N CYS A 86 37.40 -50.23 -13.48
CA CYS A 86 37.19 -48.82 -13.16
C CYS A 86 37.62 -47.90 -14.34
N TYR A 87 37.09 -46.67 -14.37
CA TYR A 87 37.35 -45.67 -15.42
C TYR A 87 38.83 -45.48 -15.79
N CYS A 88 39.69 -45.31 -14.78
CA CYS A 88 41.12 -45.06 -14.95
C CYS A 88 41.94 -46.33 -15.25
N GLY A 89 41.34 -47.51 -15.13
CA GLY A 89 42.00 -48.79 -15.33
C GLY A 89 42.97 -49.23 -14.22
N LYS A 90 43.04 -48.52 -13.08
CA LYS A 90 43.86 -48.91 -11.89
C LYS A 90 43.45 -50.28 -11.35
N TYR A 91 42.14 -50.47 -11.15
CA TYR A 91 41.56 -51.73 -10.72
C TYR A 91 40.86 -52.42 -11.90
N LYS A 92 41.26 -53.66 -12.16
CA LYS A 92 40.70 -54.54 -13.21
C LYS A 92 40.56 -55.96 -12.69
N ARG A 93 39.61 -56.69 -13.27
CA ARG A 93 39.27 -58.10 -12.97
C ARG A 93 38.54 -58.26 -11.64
N ILE A 94 37.88 -59.41 -11.48
CA ILE A 94 36.99 -59.74 -10.36
C ILE A 94 37.65 -59.70 -8.97
N ARG A 95 38.98 -59.73 -8.88
CA ARG A 95 39.72 -59.69 -7.59
C ARG A 95 39.47 -58.40 -6.79
N HIS A 96 39.12 -57.31 -7.46
CA HIS A 96 38.83 -56.02 -6.82
C HIS A 96 37.33 -55.73 -6.71
N ALA A 97 36.49 -56.76 -6.82
CA ALA A 97 35.04 -56.65 -6.68
C ALA A 97 34.64 -55.87 -5.42
N GLY A 98 33.77 -54.87 -5.59
CA GLY A 98 33.25 -54.03 -4.50
C GLY A 98 34.22 -52.96 -3.97
N THR A 99 35.42 -52.83 -4.53
CA THR A 99 36.36 -51.77 -4.16
C THR A 99 36.03 -50.48 -4.91
N VAL A 100 35.94 -49.35 -4.21
CA VAL A 100 35.82 -48.01 -4.81
C VAL A 100 37.21 -47.48 -5.14
N CYS A 101 37.43 -47.03 -6.37
CA CYS A 101 38.77 -46.61 -6.80
C CYS A 101 39.17 -45.24 -6.24
N ASP A 102 40.30 -45.13 -5.54
CA ASP A 102 40.80 -43.84 -4.99
C ASP A 102 41.03 -42.73 -6.04
N LYS A 103 41.32 -43.10 -7.30
CA LYS A 103 41.65 -42.13 -8.36
C LYS A 103 40.43 -41.59 -9.11
N CYS A 104 39.43 -42.44 -9.35
CA CYS A 104 38.29 -42.10 -10.20
C CYS A 104 36.93 -42.22 -9.50
N GLY A 105 36.90 -42.73 -8.26
CA GLY A 105 35.68 -42.93 -7.48
C GLY A 105 34.73 -44.02 -8.01
N VAL A 106 35.09 -44.72 -9.09
CA VAL A 106 34.25 -45.78 -9.67
C VAL A 106 34.35 -47.04 -8.83
N GLU A 107 33.20 -47.58 -8.49
CA GLU A 107 33.06 -48.89 -7.83
C GLU A 107 33.26 -50.02 -8.84
N VAL A 108 34.14 -50.97 -8.51
CA VAL A 108 34.42 -52.12 -9.37
C VAL A 108 33.34 -53.19 -9.18
N THR A 109 32.33 -53.15 -10.04
CA THR A 109 31.19 -54.09 -10.03
C THR A 109 30.84 -54.51 -11.47
N ARG A 110 29.73 -55.23 -11.66
CA ARG A 110 29.21 -55.58 -13.00
C ARG A 110 28.57 -54.37 -13.65
N ALA A 111 28.69 -54.24 -14.98
CA ALA A 111 28.08 -53.16 -15.74
C ALA A 111 26.54 -53.17 -15.67
N LYS A 112 25.93 -54.32 -15.32
CA LYS A 112 24.48 -54.46 -15.11
C LYS A 112 23.89 -53.40 -14.17
N VAL A 113 24.66 -52.93 -13.18
CA VAL A 113 24.18 -51.89 -12.25
C VAL A 113 23.82 -50.57 -12.96
N ARG A 114 24.35 -50.30 -14.16
CA ARG A 114 24.03 -49.14 -15.00
C ARG A 114 22.60 -49.12 -15.54
N ARG A 115 21.84 -50.20 -15.34
CA ARG A 115 20.40 -50.29 -15.61
C ARG A 115 19.54 -50.01 -14.38
N GLU A 116 20.14 -49.99 -13.19
CA GLU A 116 19.43 -49.91 -11.90
C GLU A 116 19.76 -48.64 -11.11
N ARG A 117 20.99 -48.11 -11.21
CA ARG A 117 21.43 -46.93 -10.46
C ARG A 117 20.88 -45.64 -11.05
N MET A 118 20.15 -44.87 -10.25
CA MET A 118 19.67 -43.54 -10.61
C MET A 118 20.71 -42.47 -10.25
N GLY A 119 20.70 -41.37 -11.01
CA GLY A 119 21.37 -40.12 -10.68
C GLY A 119 20.35 -39.09 -10.23
N HIS A 120 20.80 -37.89 -9.86
CA HIS A 120 19.92 -36.73 -9.73
C HIS A 120 20.63 -35.47 -10.22
N ILE A 121 19.85 -34.42 -10.45
CA ILE A 121 20.32 -33.06 -10.71
C ILE A 121 19.72 -32.19 -9.61
N GLU A 122 20.55 -31.45 -8.90
CA GLU A 122 20.07 -30.44 -7.97
C GLU A 122 19.69 -29.18 -8.76
N LEU A 123 18.46 -28.73 -8.60
CA LEU A 123 17.94 -27.58 -9.34
C LEU A 123 18.29 -26.30 -8.58
N ALA A 124 18.91 -25.34 -9.27
CA ALA A 124 19.22 -24.03 -8.70
C ALA A 124 17.96 -23.23 -8.32
N ALA A 125 16.85 -23.47 -9.02
CA ALA A 125 15.55 -22.92 -8.72
C ALA A 125 14.49 -24.04 -8.74
N PRO A 126 13.48 -24.01 -7.86
CA PRO A 126 12.39 -24.98 -7.87
C PRO A 126 11.64 -24.98 -9.20
N VAL A 127 11.17 -26.14 -9.67
CA VAL A 127 10.41 -26.29 -10.92
C VAL A 127 9.13 -27.08 -10.67
N ALA A 128 7.98 -26.52 -11.04
CA ALA A 128 6.70 -27.20 -10.86
C ALA A 128 6.56 -28.37 -11.85
N HIS A 129 6.16 -29.54 -11.35
CA HIS A 129 6.01 -30.71 -12.21
C HIS A 129 4.74 -30.58 -13.08
N ILE A 130 4.93 -30.70 -14.40
CA ILE A 130 3.93 -30.39 -15.42
C ILE A 130 2.59 -31.12 -15.23
N TRP A 131 2.60 -32.37 -14.75
CA TRP A 131 1.36 -33.15 -14.53
C TRP A 131 0.42 -32.51 -13.51
N TYR A 132 0.96 -31.82 -12.49
CA TYR A 132 0.14 -31.20 -11.43
C TYR A 132 -0.33 -29.79 -11.81
N VAL A 133 0.34 -29.19 -12.81
CA VAL A 133 0.03 -27.85 -13.34
C VAL A 133 -0.92 -27.94 -14.53
N LYS A 134 -0.49 -28.58 -15.63
CA LYS A 134 -1.23 -28.64 -16.91
C LYS A 134 -2.23 -29.80 -17.00
N GLY A 135 -2.23 -30.72 -16.04
CA GLY A 135 -3.22 -31.79 -15.98
C GLY A 135 -4.64 -31.24 -15.91
N THR A 136 -5.61 -31.92 -16.51
CA THR A 136 -7.03 -31.57 -16.46
C THR A 136 -7.77 -32.52 -15.51
N PRO A 137 -8.19 -32.08 -14.30
CA PRO A 137 -8.03 -30.75 -13.71
C PRO A 137 -6.66 -30.53 -13.04
N SER A 138 -6.23 -29.26 -12.98
CA SER A 138 -4.95 -28.86 -12.36
C SER A 138 -5.00 -29.12 -10.86
N ARG A 139 -4.07 -29.94 -10.34
CA ARG A 139 -4.05 -30.31 -8.92
C ARG A 139 -3.56 -29.15 -8.06
N LEU A 140 -2.52 -28.44 -8.51
CA LEU A 140 -2.01 -27.23 -7.86
C LEU A 140 -3.03 -26.09 -7.95
N GLY A 141 -3.69 -25.91 -9.10
CA GLY A 141 -4.73 -24.89 -9.23
C GLY A 141 -5.92 -25.13 -8.29
N LEU A 142 -6.38 -26.38 -8.15
CA LEU A 142 -7.44 -26.73 -7.20
C LEU A 142 -7.00 -26.57 -5.73
N LEU A 143 -5.74 -26.87 -5.42
CA LEU A 143 -5.20 -26.71 -4.07
C LEU A 143 -5.21 -25.22 -3.67
N LEU A 144 -4.64 -24.36 -4.52
CA LEU A 144 -4.46 -22.92 -4.27
C LEU A 144 -5.70 -22.07 -4.57
N ASP A 145 -6.76 -22.67 -5.12
CA ASP A 145 -7.91 -21.95 -5.68
C ASP A 145 -7.62 -20.98 -6.84
N ILE A 146 -6.48 -21.16 -7.52
CA ILE A 146 -6.06 -20.32 -8.63
C ILE A 146 -6.48 -20.96 -9.96
N SER A 147 -6.93 -20.15 -10.91
CA SER A 147 -7.25 -20.64 -12.26
C SER A 147 -5.98 -21.16 -12.96
N PRO A 148 -6.06 -22.22 -13.79
CA PRO A 148 -4.87 -22.78 -14.45
C PRO A 148 -4.08 -21.76 -15.27
N ARG A 149 -4.77 -20.83 -15.96
CA ARG A 149 -4.16 -19.76 -16.75
C ARG A 149 -3.38 -18.78 -15.86
N ASN A 150 -3.92 -18.44 -14.71
CA ASN A 150 -3.28 -17.53 -13.77
C ASN A 150 -2.07 -18.19 -13.09
N LEU A 151 -2.19 -19.46 -12.71
CA LEU A 151 -1.07 -20.24 -12.20
C LEU A 151 0.06 -20.35 -13.24
N GLU A 152 -0.29 -20.56 -14.51
CA GLU A 152 0.67 -20.58 -15.61
C GLU A 152 1.45 -19.26 -15.74
N ARG A 153 0.77 -18.11 -15.62
CA ARG A 153 1.41 -16.79 -15.65
C ARG A 153 2.43 -16.61 -14.53
N VAL A 154 2.13 -17.08 -13.31
CA VAL A 154 3.07 -17.02 -12.19
C VAL A 154 4.26 -17.93 -12.45
N LEU A 155 4.02 -19.19 -12.84
CA LEU A 155 5.06 -20.19 -13.05
C LEU A 155 6.04 -19.84 -14.17
N TYR A 156 5.57 -19.18 -15.23
CA TYR A 156 6.40 -18.72 -16.35
C TYR A 156 6.82 -17.24 -16.24
N PHE A 157 6.93 -16.72 -15.01
CA PHE A 157 7.49 -15.39 -14.72
C PHE A 157 6.80 -14.20 -15.43
N ALA A 158 5.49 -14.29 -15.67
CA ALA A 158 4.71 -13.22 -16.29
C ALA A 158 3.94 -12.37 -15.28
N SER A 159 3.77 -12.83 -14.03
CA SER A 159 3.04 -12.11 -12.98
C SER A 159 3.54 -12.53 -11.60
N TYR A 160 3.48 -11.62 -10.62
CA TYR A 160 3.82 -11.91 -9.23
C TYR A 160 2.65 -12.56 -8.51
N LEU A 161 2.97 -13.38 -7.52
CA LEU A 161 2.03 -13.96 -6.57
C LEU A 161 2.37 -13.41 -5.19
N VAL A 162 1.38 -12.81 -4.51
CA VAL A 162 1.52 -12.40 -3.11
C VAL A 162 1.60 -13.66 -2.25
N THR A 163 2.76 -13.91 -1.64
CA THR A 163 3.02 -15.11 -0.83
C THR A 163 2.70 -14.90 0.64
N ASN A 164 2.84 -13.67 1.15
CA ASN A 164 2.60 -13.34 2.55
C ASN A 164 2.11 -11.90 2.66
N VAL A 165 1.12 -11.68 3.52
CA VAL A 165 0.69 -10.35 3.98
C VAL A 165 0.76 -10.38 5.51
N ASP A 166 1.64 -9.56 6.08
CA ASP A 166 1.81 -9.48 7.53
C ASP A 166 0.73 -8.56 8.12
N PRO A 167 -0.17 -9.07 8.98
CA PRO A 167 -1.26 -8.27 9.54
C PRO A 167 -0.75 -7.16 10.47
N GLU A 168 0.32 -7.39 11.23
CA GLU A 168 0.85 -6.41 12.20
C GLU A 168 1.55 -5.27 11.45
N ALA A 169 2.39 -5.61 10.47
CA ALA A 169 3.04 -4.60 9.62
C ALA A 169 2.02 -3.81 8.79
N ARG A 170 0.93 -4.46 8.33
CA ARG A 170 -0.16 -3.78 7.63
C ARG A 170 -0.86 -2.76 8.52
N GLU A 171 -1.16 -3.11 9.76
CA GLU A 171 -1.78 -2.17 10.71
C GLU A 171 -0.85 -1.00 11.04
N ALA A 172 0.44 -1.26 11.21
CA ALA A 172 1.45 -0.22 11.41
C ALA A 172 1.54 0.74 10.21
N ALA A 173 1.60 0.21 8.99
CA ALA A 173 1.64 1.03 7.77
C ALA A 173 0.37 1.88 7.59
N LEU A 174 -0.81 1.33 7.91
CA LEU A 174 -2.05 2.10 7.89
C LEU A 174 -2.04 3.21 8.95
N ALA A 175 -1.48 2.96 10.13
CA ALA A 175 -1.36 3.97 11.17
C ALA A 175 -0.41 5.11 10.73
N GLU A 176 0.74 4.77 10.15
CA GLU A 176 1.73 5.72 9.64
C GLU A 176 1.13 6.64 8.56
N ILE A 177 0.45 6.08 7.55
CA ILE A 177 -0.21 6.87 6.49
C ILE A 177 -1.27 7.82 7.06
N ASN A 178 -2.02 7.38 8.07
CA ASN A 178 -3.03 8.22 8.71
C ASN A 178 -2.40 9.34 9.55
N GLU A 179 -1.27 9.07 10.22
CA GLU A 179 -0.53 10.06 10.99
C GLU A 179 0.11 11.11 10.08
N GLU A 180 0.73 10.68 8.98
CA GLU A 180 1.27 11.57 7.94
C GLU A 180 0.17 12.47 7.35
N HIS A 181 -0.97 11.89 6.95
CA HIS A 181 -2.10 12.65 6.45
C HIS A 181 -2.62 13.67 7.48
N THR A 182 -2.78 13.26 8.74
CA THR A 182 -3.26 14.16 9.80
C THR A 182 -2.30 15.31 10.03
N SER A 183 -0.99 15.04 9.98
CA SER A 183 0.05 16.06 10.11
C SER A 183 0.04 17.04 8.92
N ALA A 184 -0.04 16.53 7.68
CA ALA A 184 -0.10 17.35 6.48
C ALA A 184 -1.35 18.26 6.45
N VAL A 185 -2.52 17.74 6.84
CA VAL A 185 -3.75 18.55 6.95
C VAL A 185 -3.61 19.62 8.03
N ALA A 186 -2.99 19.30 9.18
CA ALA A 186 -2.77 20.27 10.24
C ALA A 186 -1.82 21.40 9.82
N GLU A 187 -0.78 21.10 9.03
CA GLU A 187 0.11 22.11 8.45
C GLU A 187 -0.64 23.06 7.50
N LEU A 188 -1.43 22.52 6.57
CA LEU A 188 -2.24 23.34 5.65
C LEU A 188 -3.27 24.20 6.39
N GLN A 189 -3.91 23.65 7.42
CA GLN A 189 -4.84 24.40 8.27
C GLN A 189 -4.13 25.54 9.01
N ALA A 190 -2.94 25.28 9.55
CA ALA A 190 -2.16 26.31 10.24
C ALA A 190 -1.72 27.45 9.30
N GLU A 191 -1.32 27.13 8.07
CA GLU A 191 -0.97 28.13 7.06
C GLU A 191 -2.19 28.99 6.66
N ALA A 192 -3.35 28.36 6.47
CA ALA A 192 -4.59 29.07 6.16
C ALA A 192 -5.05 29.96 7.32
N ASP A 193 -5.02 29.44 8.55
CA ASP A 193 -5.38 30.19 9.76
C ASP A 193 -4.49 31.42 9.95
N GLN A 194 -3.19 31.30 9.66
CA GLN A 194 -2.28 32.44 9.67
C GLN A 194 -2.69 33.51 8.65
N GLN A 195 -2.97 33.12 7.40
CA GLN A 195 -3.41 34.06 6.37
C GLN A 195 -4.75 34.73 6.72
N LEU A 196 -5.69 33.98 7.28
CA LEU A 196 -6.98 34.50 7.74
C LEU A 196 -6.82 35.48 8.92
N ALA A 197 -5.89 35.22 9.83
CA ALA A 197 -5.56 36.11 10.94
C ALA A 197 -4.94 37.43 10.43
N GLU A 198 -3.99 37.36 9.49
CA GLU A 198 -3.37 38.54 8.87
C GLU A 198 -4.40 39.42 8.16
N ILE A 199 -5.34 38.83 7.40
CA ILE A 199 -6.45 39.57 6.78
C ILE A 199 -7.35 40.20 7.84
N SER A 200 -7.65 39.46 8.91
CA SER A 200 -8.48 39.96 10.02
C SER A 200 -7.87 41.16 10.70
N GLU A 201 -6.56 41.12 10.96
CA GLU A 201 -5.83 42.18 11.62
C GLU A 201 -5.73 43.41 10.72
N ALA A 202 -5.41 43.23 9.44
CA ALA A 202 -5.34 44.33 8.46
C ALA A 202 -6.68 45.08 8.35
N VAL A 203 -7.78 44.34 8.20
CA VAL A 203 -9.12 44.93 8.10
C VAL A 203 -9.53 45.59 9.42
N GLY A 204 -9.17 44.99 10.56
CA GLY A 204 -9.40 45.58 11.88
C GLY A 204 -8.69 46.93 12.04
N LEU A 205 -7.45 47.04 11.56
CA LEU A 205 -6.68 48.29 11.56
C LEU A 205 -7.31 49.34 10.63
N ASP A 206 -7.71 48.95 9.42
CA ASP A 206 -8.33 49.88 8.46
C ASP A 206 -9.68 50.41 8.95
N VAL A 207 -10.51 49.56 9.53
CA VAL A 207 -11.79 49.96 10.15
C VAL A 207 -11.55 50.87 11.36
N ALA A 208 -10.56 50.56 12.21
CA ALA A 208 -10.21 51.41 13.34
C ALA A 208 -9.71 52.80 12.90
N ASN A 209 -8.92 52.86 11.83
CA ASN A 209 -8.44 54.12 11.24
C ASN A 209 -9.62 54.95 10.68
N LEU A 210 -10.56 54.31 9.99
CA LEU A 210 -11.79 54.96 9.49
C LEU A 210 -12.64 55.51 10.65
N ASP A 211 -12.80 54.73 11.72
CA ASP A 211 -13.57 55.15 12.90
C ASP A 211 -12.90 56.31 13.62
N GLN A 212 -11.58 56.30 13.73
CA GLN A 212 -10.82 57.41 14.30
C GLN A 212 -10.96 58.68 13.43
N GLY A 213 -10.85 58.53 12.12
CA GLY A 213 -11.08 59.61 11.15
C GLY A 213 -12.47 60.21 11.29
N ARG A 214 -13.51 59.37 11.33
CA ARG A 214 -14.91 59.75 11.55
C ARG A 214 -15.08 60.53 12.86
N ASN A 215 -14.59 59.98 13.97
CA ASN A 215 -14.71 60.61 15.29
C ASN A 215 -14.01 61.99 15.33
N SER A 216 -12.86 62.12 14.67
CA SER A 216 -12.14 63.40 14.58
C SER A 216 -12.90 64.44 13.76
N LEU A 217 -13.53 64.03 12.66
CA LEU A 217 -14.38 64.88 11.83
C LEU A 217 -15.63 65.33 12.59
N GLU A 218 -16.28 64.40 13.29
CA GLU A 218 -17.46 64.66 14.11
C GLU A 218 -17.14 65.68 15.23
N THR A 219 -15.96 65.53 15.86
CA THR A 219 -15.45 66.50 16.85
C THR A 219 -15.17 67.87 16.22
N ALA A 220 -14.64 67.92 15.00
CA ALA A 220 -14.40 69.17 14.29
C ALA A 220 -15.70 69.86 13.85
N ILE A 221 -16.71 69.10 13.41
CA ILE A 221 -18.04 69.61 13.03
C ILE A 221 -18.76 70.18 14.27
N THR A 222 -18.75 69.45 15.38
CA THR A 222 -19.32 69.92 16.65
C THR A 222 -18.60 71.16 17.18
N GLY A 223 -17.27 71.20 17.11
CA GLY A 223 -16.49 72.39 17.44
C GLY A 223 -16.79 73.60 16.56
N ARG A 224 -16.91 73.41 15.23
CA ARG A 224 -17.27 74.48 14.28
C ARG A 224 -18.69 75.00 14.54
N ARG A 225 -19.66 74.09 14.72
CA ARG A 225 -21.04 74.42 15.10
C ARG A 225 -21.08 75.26 16.37
N GLN A 226 -20.36 74.84 17.40
CA GLN A 226 -20.33 75.56 18.67
C GLN A 226 -19.74 76.97 18.50
N GLY A 227 -18.63 77.11 17.78
CA GLY A 227 -18.04 78.42 17.48
C GLY A 227 -18.96 79.34 16.65
N GLU A 228 -19.69 78.80 15.68
CA GLU A 228 -20.67 79.56 14.88
C GLU A 228 -21.87 80.01 15.72
N LEU A 229 -22.37 79.16 16.62
CA LEU A 229 -23.45 79.50 17.54
C LEU A 229 -23.03 80.57 18.56
N GLU A 230 -21.81 80.48 19.11
CA GLU A 230 -21.25 81.49 20.01
C GLU A 230 -21.02 82.83 19.29
N ALA A 231 -20.54 82.82 18.05
CA ALA A 231 -20.41 84.02 17.22
C ALA A 231 -21.79 84.64 16.91
N LEU A 232 -22.79 83.83 16.59
CA LEU A 232 -24.17 84.28 16.35
C LEU A 232 -24.77 84.89 17.62
N GLU A 233 -24.49 84.31 18.79
CA GLU A 233 -24.96 84.81 20.08
C GLU A 233 -24.33 86.16 20.44
N THR A 234 -23.02 86.31 20.24
CA THR A 234 -22.32 87.59 20.47
C THR A 234 -22.76 88.69 19.50
N GLU A 235 -22.97 88.36 18.22
CA GLU A 235 -23.55 89.27 17.22
C GLU A 235 -24.99 89.67 17.58
N PHE A 236 -25.82 88.70 17.98
CA PHE A 236 -27.19 88.94 18.41
C PHE A 236 -27.24 89.86 19.63
N ASP A 237 -26.41 89.62 20.64
CA ASP A 237 -26.36 90.44 21.84
C ASP A 237 -25.87 91.86 21.57
N ALA A 238 -24.93 92.04 20.63
CA ALA A 238 -24.49 93.35 20.18
C ALA A 238 -25.62 94.14 19.51
N VAL A 239 -26.36 93.51 18.58
CA VAL A 239 -27.49 94.14 17.88
C VAL A 239 -28.67 94.37 18.84
N LEU A 240 -28.93 93.44 19.76
CA LEU A 240 -29.95 93.58 20.81
C LEU A 240 -29.63 94.74 21.75
N LYS A 241 -28.36 94.94 22.11
CA LYS A 241 -27.90 96.06 22.93
C LYS A 241 -28.06 97.40 22.18
N MET A 242 -27.76 97.43 20.88
CA MET A 242 -28.01 98.61 20.03
C MET A 242 -29.52 98.93 19.94
N LEU A 243 -30.37 97.93 19.68
CA LEU A 243 -31.82 98.10 19.59
C LEU A 243 -32.45 98.51 20.93
N LYS A 244 -31.96 97.98 22.06
CA LYS A 244 -32.40 98.39 23.41
C LYS A 244 -31.99 99.84 23.74
N GLY A 245 -30.86 100.31 23.23
CA GLY A 245 -30.40 101.70 23.39
C GLY A 245 -31.18 102.73 22.56
N LEU A 246 -31.83 102.29 21.47
CA LEU A 246 -32.57 103.12 20.51
C LEU A 246 -34.10 103.10 20.70
N LYS A 247 -34.60 102.67 21.88
CA LYS A 247 -36.04 102.60 22.19
C LYS A 247 -36.75 103.92 21.83
N ASN A 248 -37.68 103.85 20.87
CA ASN A 248 -38.47 104.98 20.34
C ASN A 248 -37.68 106.12 19.66
N LYS A 249 -36.46 105.86 19.16
CA LYS A 249 -35.66 106.80 18.37
C LYS A 249 -35.46 106.30 16.92
N PRO A 250 -35.31 107.20 15.93
CA PRO A 250 -35.01 106.82 14.56
C PRO A 250 -33.62 106.16 14.47
N ALA A 251 -33.51 105.07 13.71
CA ALA A 251 -32.23 104.41 13.49
C ALA A 251 -31.33 105.26 12.58
N PRO A 252 -30.06 105.50 12.94
CA PRO A 252 -29.16 106.37 12.19
C PRO A 252 -28.70 105.77 10.85
N GLU A 253 -28.68 104.43 10.74
CA GLU A 253 -28.29 103.66 9.57
C GLU A 253 -29.09 102.35 9.50
N ASN A 254 -29.05 101.66 8.36
CA ASN A 254 -29.71 100.37 8.17
C ASN A 254 -29.10 99.31 9.09
N ILE A 255 -29.86 98.88 10.10
CA ILE A 255 -29.45 97.80 11.01
C ILE A 255 -29.79 96.47 10.34
N THR A 256 -28.75 95.73 9.97
CA THR A 256 -28.88 94.40 9.35
C THR A 256 -28.32 93.33 10.28
N PHE A 257 -28.92 92.14 10.26
CA PHE A 257 -28.41 90.96 10.94
C PHE A 257 -28.23 89.86 9.88
N ARG A 258 -26.98 89.48 9.61
CA ARG A 258 -26.59 88.46 8.61
C ARG A 258 -27.31 88.63 7.25
N GLY A 259 -27.41 89.88 6.76
CA GLY A 259 -28.02 90.21 5.47
C GLY A 259 -29.54 90.43 5.49
N ARG A 260 -30.21 90.19 6.63
CA ARG A 260 -31.63 90.51 6.81
C ARG A 260 -31.78 91.91 7.40
N LEU A 261 -32.54 92.77 6.73
CA LEU A 261 -32.83 94.13 7.17
C LEU A 261 -33.79 94.10 8.37
N ILE A 262 -33.33 94.54 9.53
CA ILE A 262 -34.14 94.57 10.76
C ILE A 262 -34.77 95.95 10.94
N VAL A 263 -34.00 97.02 10.68
CA VAL A 263 -34.46 98.42 10.76
C VAL A 263 -33.90 99.23 9.58
N GLU A 264 -34.77 99.95 8.89
CA GLU A 264 -34.40 100.95 7.86
C GLU A 264 -33.97 102.27 8.51
N GLN A 265 -33.09 103.00 7.82
CA GLN A 265 -32.67 104.35 8.20
C GLN A 265 -33.92 105.22 8.45
N ASP A 266 -33.92 105.94 9.58
CA ASP A 266 -35.00 106.82 10.05
C ASP A 266 -36.30 106.13 10.55
N ALA A 267 -36.37 104.80 10.58
CA ALA A 267 -37.53 104.07 11.12
C ALA A 267 -37.47 103.90 12.66
N ALA A 268 -38.63 103.92 13.33
CA ALA A 268 -38.75 103.80 14.78
C ALA A 268 -38.67 102.34 15.27
N VAL A 269 -37.90 102.10 16.34
CA VAL A 269 -37.67 100.76 16.92
C VAL A 269 -38.85 100.33 17.81
N ASN A 270 -39.76 99.49 17.26
CA ASN A 270 -40.92 98.92 17.96
C ASN A 270 -40.65 97.50 18.51
N ALA A 271 -41.52 97.01 19.41
CA ALA A 271 -41.44 95.67 19.98
C ALA A 271 -41.40 94.55 18.91
N ASP A 272 -42.14 94.71 17.81
CA ASP A 272 -42.16 93.76 16.68
C ASP A 272 -40.79 93.57 16.02
N ARG A 273 -39.92 94.58 16.07
CA ARG A 273 -38.56 94.51 15.50
C ARG A 273 -37.61 93.68 16.36
N THR A 274 -37.84 93.64 17.67
CA THR A 274 -37.13 92.70 18.57
C THR A 274 -37.60 91.26 18.41
N THR A 275 -38.86 91.05 17.99
CA THR A 275 -39.39 89.74 17.60
C THR A 275 -38.79 89.30 16.27
N ALA A 276 -38.74 90.18 15.26
CA ALA A 276 -38.10 89.91 13.97
C ALA A 276 -36.61 89.56 14.10
N LEU A 277 -35.88 90.16 15.04
CA LEU A 277 -34.48 89.77 15.33
C LEU A 277 -34.39 88.39 15.99
N ARG A 278 -35.32 88.02 16.89
CA ARG A 278 -35.37 86.68 17.50
C ARG A 278 -35.72 85.61 16.47
N ASP A 279 -36.66 85.90 15.58
CA ASP A 279 -37.02 84.99 14.49
C ASP A 279 -35.85 84.82 13.51
N ALA A 280 -35.13 85.92 13.19
CA ALA A 280 -33.91 85.85 12.38
C ALA A 280 -32.76 85.06 13.07
N LYS A 281 -32.61 85.15 14.40
CA LYS A 281 -31.66 84.29 15.16
C LYS A 281 -32.09 82.83 15.07
N ARG A 282 -33.37 82.52 15.26
CA ARG A 282 -33.90 81.15 15.20
C ARG A 282 -33.68 80.54 13.81
N ASP A 283 -34.01 81.26 12.74
CA ASP A 283 -33.82 80.81 11.36
C ASP A 283 -32.33 80.50 11.07
N GLU A 284 -31.40 81.31 11.57
CA GLU A 284 -29.96 81.06 11.40
C GLU A 284 -29.42 79.95 12.31
N VAL A 285 -29.95 79.78 13.53
CA VAL A 285 -29.65 78.61 14.38
C VAL A 285 -30.11 77.33 13.69
N ASP A 286 -31.35 77.30 13.19
CA ASP A 286 -31.90 76.15 12.48
C ASP A 286 -31.08 75.83 11.22
N ARG A 287 -30.55 76.86 10.52
CA ARG A 287 -29.65 76.69 9.36
C ARG A 287 -28.31 76.08 9.74
N ILE A 288 -27.67 76.56 10.82
CA ILE A 288 -26.39 76.04 11.32
C ILE A 288 -26.56 74.60 11.83
N GLU A 289 -27.63 74.31 12.57
CA GLU A 289 -27.92 72.96 13.06
C GLU A 289 -28.23 71.97 11.92
N SER A 290 -29.03 72.39 10.94
CA SER A 290 -29.33 71.57 9.77
C SER A 290 -28.10 71.32 8.92
N GLY A 291 -27.22 72.32 8.76
CA GLY A 291 -25.94 72.19 8.06
C GLY A 291 -24.99 71.21 8.74
N ALA A 292 -24.79 71.36 10.06
CA ALA A 292 -23.94 70.46 10.84
C ALA A 292 -24.49 69.03 10.91
N SER A 293 -25.81 68.88 11.02
CA SER A 293 -26.46 67.56 11.00
C SER A 293 -26.33 66.90 9.62
N ALA A 294 -26.44 67.65 8.53
CA ALA A 294 -26.24 67.14 7.17
C ALA A 294 -24.77 66.73 6.90
N GLU A 295 -23.79 67.51 7.38
CA GLU A 295 -22.37 67.15 7.30
C GLU A 295 -22.07 65.86 8.10
N THR A 296 -22.64 65.74 9.31
CA THR A 296 -22.42 64.57 10.18
C THR A 296 -23.01 63.30 9.56
N THR A 297 -24.28 63.36 9.14
CA THR A 297 -24.95 62.22 8.48
C THR A 297 -24.31 61.85 7.14
N GLY A 298 -23.84 62.83 6.37
CA GLY A 298 -23.08 62.59 5.15
C GLY A 298 -21.75 61.87 5.41
N SER A 299 -21.00 62.32 6.42
CA SER A 299 -19.74 61.67 6.82
C SER A 299 -19.96 60.25 7.37
N GLU A 300 -21.05 60.03 8.11
CA GLU A 300 -21.42 58.73 8.66
C GLU A 300 -21.80 57.74 7.55
N ALA A 301 -22.60 58.18 6.58
CA ALA A 301 -22.98 57.35 5.43
C ALA A 301 -21.77 56.96 4.58
N LEU A 302 -20.83 57.88 4.34
CA LEU A 302 -19.59 57.60 3.60
C LEU A 302 -18.69 56.63 4.34
N ALA A 303 -18.48 56.82 5.66
CA ALA A 303 -17.67 55.93 6.47
C ALA A 303 -18.30 54.53 6.61
N GLY A 304 -19.63 54.45 6.71
CA GLY A 304 -20.38 53.19 6.70
C GLY A 304 -20.22 52.43 5.39
N ALA A 305 -20.39 53.11 4.25
CA ALA A 305 -20.21 52.50 2.93
C ALA A 305 -18.78 51.98 2.71
N GLU A 306 -17.77 52.73 3.15
CA GLU A 306 -16.36 52.30 3.05
C GLU A 306 -16.08 51.09 3.97
N ARG A 307 -16.63 51.07 5.19
CA ARG A 307 -16.50 49.92 6.10
C ARG A 307 -17.13 48.66 5.50
N ASP A 308 -18.33 48.78 4.94
CA ASP A 308 -19.03 47.66 4.31
C ASP A 308 -18.23 47.15 3.10
N TYR A 309 -17.63 48.05 2.32
CA TYR A 309 -16.76 47.69 1.20
C TYR A 309 -15.51 46.90 1.66
N LEU A 310 -14.79 47.40 2.66
CA LEU A 310 -13.60 46.74 3.19
C LEU A 310 -13.93 45.37 3.79
N THR A 311 -15.05 45.27 4.51
CA THR A 311 -15.51 44.00 5.10
C THR A 311 -15.89 43.00 4.01
N PHE A 312 -16.60 43.45 2.99
CA PHE A 312 -16.95 42.61 1.84
C PHE A 312 -15.71 42.10 1.08
N GLU A 313 -14.73 42.97 0.84
CA GLU A 313 -13.48 42.58 0.18
C GLU A 313 -12.70 41.56 1.01
N ALA A 314 -12.68 41.74 2.34
CA ALA A 314 -12.08 40.80 3.27
C ALA A 314 -12.77 39.44 3.24
N ASP A 315 -14.10 39.41 3.30
CA ASP A 315 -14.90 38.19 3.25
C ASP A 315 -14.72 37.44 1.92
N GLU A 316 -14.64 38.17 0.80
CA GLU A 316 -14.27 37.60 -0.51
C GLU A 316 -12.89 36.93 -0.49
N LYS A 317 -11.88 37.54 0.15
CA LYS A 317 -10.53 36.99 0.27
C LYS A 317 -10.50 35.77 1.20
N ARG A 318 -11.15 35.86 2.35
CA ARG A 318 -11.28 34.73 3.31
C ARG A 318 -11.92 33.53 2.63
N LYS A 319 -13.04 33.75 1.94
CA LYS A 319 -13.74 32.69 1.22
C LYS A 319 -12.84 32.02 0.17
N LYS A 320 -12.02 32.79 -0.56
CA LYS A 320 -11.06 32.22 -1.53
C LYS A 320 -10.01 31.33 -0.85
N ILE A 321 -9.55 31.68 0.34
CA ILE A 321 -8.60 30.88 1.12
C ILE A 321 -9.29 29.62 1.64
N ASP A 322 -10.49 29.74 2.20
CA ASP A 322 -11.27 28.59 2.69
C ASP A 322 -11.58 27.59 1.56
N ASP A 323 -12.00 28.10 0.39
CA ASP A 323 -12.28 27.28 -0.80
C ASP A 323 -10.99 26.59 -1.31
N ALA A 324 -9.84 27.27 -1.27
CA ALA A 324 -8.55 26.69 -1.67
C ALA A 324 -8.05 25.62 -0.69
N LEU A 325 -8.17 25.88 0.62
CA LEU A 325 -7.86 24.91 1.68
C LEU A 325 -8.74 23.67 1.54
N ALA A 326 -10.04 23.85 1.34
CA ALA A 326 -10.99 22.75 1.19
C ALA A 326 -10.64 21.85 -0.01
N GLU A 327 -10.20 22.42 -1.14
CA GLU A 327 -9.80 21.62 -2.29
C GLU A 327 -8.46 20.89 -2.05
N GLN A 328 -7.47 21.52 -1.42
CA GLN A 328 -6.19 20.88 -1.08
C GLN A 328 -6.37 19.72 -0.08
N VAL A 329 -7.15 19.94 0.99
CA VAL A 329 -7.45 18.90 1.99
C VAL A 329 -8.14 17.72 1.32
N LYS A 330 -9.10 17.98 0.43
CA LYS A 330 -9.82 16.94 -0.30
C LYS A 330 -8.90 16.15 -1.26
N GLU A 331 -7.90 16.78 -1.86
CA GLU A 331 -6.90 16.10 -2.68
C GLU A 331 -6.04 15.16 -1.83
N LEU A 332 -5.54 15.61 -0.67
CA LEU A 332 -4.81 14.78 0.29
C LEU A 332 -5.65 13.63 0.85
N GLU A 333 -6.93 13.87 1.17
CA GLU A 333 -7.85 12.83 1.64
C GLU A 333 -8.04 11.74 0.59
N LYS A 334 -8.12 12.13 -0.68
CA LYS A 334 -8.23 11.20 -1.80
C LYS A 334 -6.97 10.35 -1.96
N GLU A 335 -5.78 10.95 -1.87
CA GLU A 335 -4.51 10.23 -1.93
C GLU A 335 -4.38 9.21 -0.79
N ARG A 336 -4.72 9.62 0.45
CA ARG A 336 -4.79 8.73 1.61
C ARG A 336 -5.76 7.57 1.36
N ASP A 337 -6.98 7.87 0.92
CA ASP A 337 -8.00 6.85 0.72
C ASP A 337 -7.62 5.85 -0.36
N GLU A 338 -6.97 6.30 -1.44
CA GLU A 338 -6.42 5.43 -2.48
C GLU A 338 -5.30 4.53 -1.92
N ALA A 339 -4.37 5.07 -1.15
CA ALA A 339 -3.29 4.30 -0.52
C ALA A 339 -3.83 3.27 0.49
N VAL A 340 -4.72 3.68 1.39
CA VAL A 340 -5.38 2.82 2.37
C VAL A 340 -6.15 1.71 1.68
N LYS A 341 -6.87 2.03 0.61
CA LYS A 341 -7.62 1.04 -0.17
C LYS A 341 -6.68 -0.01 -0.77
N LEU A 342 -5.58 0.40 -1.41
CA LEU A 342 -4.60 -0.51 -2.00
C LEU A 342 -3.99 -1.47 -0.97
N ILE A 343 -3.66 -0.96 0.22
CA ILE A 343 -3.12 -1.77 1.32
C ILE A 343 -4.18 -2.74 1.88
N SER A 344 -5.42 -2.27 2.03
CA SER A 344 -6.52 -3.08 2.58
C SER A 344 -7.01 -4.18 1.63
N ASP A 345 -6.97 -3.93 0.32
CA ASP A 345 -7.39 -4.87 -0.71
C ASP A 345 -6.36 -6.00 -0.93
N LEU A 346 -5.14 -5.84 -0.41
CA LEU A 346 -4.02 -6.74 -0.59
C LEU A 346 -4.28 -8.08 0.12
N LYS A 347 -4.32 -9.16 -0.66
CA LYS A 347 -4.63 -10.52 -0.17
C LYS A 347 -3.55 -11.52 -0.55
N GLU A 348 -3.35 -12.51 0.30
CA GLU A 348 -2.56 -13.69 -0.05
C GLU A 348 -3.12 -14.38 -1.31
N LEU A 349 -2.24 -14.94 -2.14
CA LEU A 349 -2.55 -15.56 -3.44
C LEU A 349 -3.12 -14.60 -4.50
N GLN A 350 -3.17 -13.30 -4.22
CA GLN A 350 -3.44 -12.30 -5.24
C GLN A 350 -2.31 -12.29 -6.28
N ILE A 351 -2.68 -12.13 -7.55
CA ILE A 351 -1.74 -12.10 -8.65
C ILE A 351 -1.64 -10.66 -9.14
N LEU A 352 -0.41 -10.18 -9.22
CA LEU A 352 -0.08 -8.80 -9.57
C LEU A 352 0.64 -8.76 -10.92
N THR A 353 0.30 -7.79 -11.75
CA THR A 353 1.10 -7.44 -12.92
C THR A 353 2.39 -6.74 -12.50
N GLU A 354 3.35 -6.61 -13.42
CA GLU A 354 4.59 -5.85 -13.18
C GLU A 354 4.30 -4.39 -12.76
N THR A 355 3.32 -3.74 -13.39
CA THR A 355 2.93 -2.37 -13.06
C THR A 355 2.35 -2.28 -11.66
N GLN A 356 1.39 -3.14 -11.33
CA GLN A 356 0.75 -3.19 -10.01
C GLN A 356 1.75 -3.51 -8.90
N TYR A 357 2.70 -4.40 -9.16
CA TYR A 357 3.73 -4.73 -8.19
C TYR A 357 4.65 -3.55 -7.88
N ARG A 358 5.01 -2.76 -8.90
CA ARG A 358 5.82 -1.54 -8.71
C ARG A 358 5.05 -0.46 -7.95
N GLU A 359 3.82 -0.18 -8.36
CA GLU A 359 2.93 0.77 -7.67
C GLU A 359 2.76 0.39 -6.19
N LEU A 360 2.57 -0.90 -5.89
CA LEU A 360 2.45 -1.38 -4.52
C LEU A 360 3.78 -1.30 -3.73
N ILE A 361 4.92 -1.49 -4.37
CA ILE A 361 6.22 -1.30 -3.68
C ILE A 361 6.47 0.17 -3.36
N ASP A 362 6.04 1.07 -4.23
CA ASP A 362 6.26 2.51 -4.05
C ASP A 362 5.36 3.08 -2.94
N ILE A 363 4.13 2.57 -2.83
CA ILE A 363 3.13 3.05 -1.84
C ILE A 363 3.25 2.32 -0.50
N VAL A 364 3.52 1.02 -0.52
CA VAL A 364 3.43 0.19 0.69
C VAL A 364 4.80 0.08 1.36
N PRO A 365 4.91 0.36 2.68
CA PRO A 365 6.16 0.23 3.40
C PRO A 365 6.77 -1.18 3.31
N PRO A 366 8.12 -1.28 3.34
CA PRO A 366 8.81 -2.56 3.23
C PRO A 366 8.43 -3.47 4.41
N GLY A 367 7.96 -4.68 4.10
CA GLY A 367 7.63 -5.71 5.11
C GLY A 367 6.13 -6.01 5.24
N VAL A 368 5.24 -5.14 4.75
CA VAL A 368 3.78 -5.38 4.79
C VAL A 368 3.38 -6.60 3.97
N PHE A 369 3.96 -6.76 2.78
CA PHE A 369 3.71 -7.92 1.94
C PHE A 369 4.98 -8.43 1.29
N ARG A 370 4.95 -9.71 0.92
CA ARG A 370 5.95 -10.34 0.05
C ARG A 370 5.23 -10.86 -1.18
N ALA A 371 5.75 -10.53 -2.35
CA ALA A 371 5.33 -11.15 -3.60
C ALA A 371 6.55 -11.66 -4.38
N ALA A 372 6.38 -12.81 -5.04
CA ALA A 372 7.43 -13.46 -5.80
C ALA A 372 6.85 -14.07 -7.09
N MET A 373 7.71 -14.40 -8.04
CA MET A 373 7.34 -15.07 -9.28
C MET A 373 7.86 -16.50 -9.34
N GLY A 374 7.41 -17.24 -10.35
CA GLY A 374 7.94 -18.55 -10.69
C GLY A 374 7.43 -19.66 -9.79
N ALA A 375 8.00 -20.85 -9.98
CA ALA A 375 7.69 -22.01 -9.16
C ALA A 375 8.22 -21.88 -7.72
N GLU A 376 9.18 -20.99 -7.47
CA GLU A 376 9.69 -20.67 -6.13
C GLU A 376 8.61 -20.03 -5.26
N ALA A 377 7.90 -19.02 -5.76
CA ALA A 377 6.79 -18.37 -5.04
C ALA A 377 5.71 -19.37 -4.63
N VAL A 378 5.35 -20.27 -5.55
CA VAL A 378 4.38 -21.33 -5.30
C VAL A 378 4.93 -22.34 -4.29
N HIS A 379 6.21 -22.69 -4.36
CA HIS A 379 6.86 -23.60 -3.43
C HIS A 379 6.91 -23.03 -2.00
N GLU A 380 7.30 -21.77 -1.83
CA GLU A 380 7.33 -21.08 -0.54
C GLU A 380 5.94 -21.10 0.11
N TYR A 381 4.92 -20.66 -0.64
CA TYR A 381 3.54 -20.63 -0.17
C TYR A 381 3.03 -22.02 0.23
N VAL A 382 3.20 -23.00 -0.65
CA VAL A 382 2.71 -24.37 -0.44
C VAL A 382 3.44 -25.08 0.71
N SER A 383 4.69 -24.71 0.98
CA SER A 383 5.49 -25.32 2.05
C SER A 383 5.21 -24.74 3.43
N GLN A 384 4.97 -23.43 3.52
CA GLN A 384 4.93 -22.71 4.80
C GLN A 384 3.52 -22.31 5.24
N ARG A 385 2.61 -22.06 4.29
CA ARG A 385 1.30 -21.42 4.58
C ARG A 385 0.10 -22.36 4.46
N ILE A 386 0.23 -23.49 3.77
CA ILE A 386 -0.89 -24.40 3.55
C ILE A 386 -1.08 -25.34 4.73
N ASP A 387 -2.15 -25.09 5.50
CA ASP A 387 -2.73 -26.05 6.44
C ASP A 387 -3.87 -26.84 5.77
N LEU A 388 -3.59 -28.10 5.42
CA LEU A 388 -4.57 -28.99 4.79
C LEU A 388 -5.76 -29.31 5.70
N ASP A 389 -5.58 -29.30 7.01
CA ASP A 389 -6.63 -29.60 7.98
C ASP A 389 -7.63 -28.44 8.05
N GLN A 390 -7.14 -27.20 8.18
CA GLN A 390 -7.96 -25.99 8.20
C GLN A 390 -8.72 -25.80 6.89
N ILE A 391 -8.05 -25.91 5.74
CA ILE A 391 -8.69 -25.74 4.43
C ILE A 391 -9.78 -26.81 4.23
N ALA A 392 -9.56 -28.04 4.70
CA ALA A 392 -10.59 -29.08 4.61
C ALA A 392 -11.83 -28.78 5.44
N VAL A 393 -11.70 -28.17 6.62
CA VAL A 393 -12.84 -27.72 7.43
C VAL A 393 -13.59 -26.61 6.69
N GLN A 394 -12.88 -25.56 6.25
CA GLN A 394 -13.48 -24.44 5.50
C GLN A 394 -14.25 -24.91 4.26
N LEU A 395 -13.69 -25.85 3.50
CA LEU A 395 -14.35 -26.39 2.31
C LEU A 395 -15.57 -27.26 2.63
N ARG A 396 -15.61 -27.94 3.78
CA ARG A 396 -16.81 -28.69 4.20
C ARG A 396 -17.95 -27.74 4.54
N ASP A 397 -17.64 -26.61 5.17
CA ASP A 397 -18.63 -25.56 5.47
C ASP A 397 -19.12 -24.91 4.17
N GLU A 398 -18.21 -24.62 3.23
CA GLU A 398 -18.58 -24.06 1.91
C GLU A 398 -19.48 -25.00 1.09
N ILE A 399 -19.33 -26.33 1.25
CA ILE A 399 -20.20 -27.32 0.58
C ILE A 399 -21.65 -27.24 1.10
N GLN A 400 -21.86 -26.88 2.37
CA GLN A 400 -23.20 -26.72 2.96
C GLN A 400 -23.89 -25.44 2.47
N ALA A 401 -23.16 -24.52 1.83
CA ALA A 401 -23.75 -23.30 1.29
C ALA A 401 -24.79 -23.60 0.18
N PRO A 402 -25.81 -22.73 0.01
CA PRO A 402 -26.92 -22.98 -0.91
C PRO A 402 -26.55 -22.94 -2.40
N SER A 403 -25.39 -22.39 -2.77
CA SER A 403 -24.97 -22.23 -4.16
C SER A 403 -24.41 -23.52 -4.78
N ASP A 404 -25.10 -24.07 -5.79
CA ASP A 404 -24.67 -25.30 -6.48
C ASP A 404 -23.33 -25.16 -7.21
N VAL A 405 -22.99 -23.97 -7.73
CA VAL A 405 -21.72 -23.72 -8.43
C VAL A 405 -20.55 -23.74 -7.45
N LYS A 406 -20.68 -23.02 -6.33
CA LYS A 406 -19.68 -23.01 -5.26
C LYS A 406 -19.51 -24.39 -4.65
N ARG A 407 -20.62 -25.10 -4.39
CA ARG A 407 -20.62 -26.47 -3.88
C ARG A 407 -19.82 -27.41 -4.79
N LYS A 408 -20.08 -27.41 -6.11
CA LYS A 408 -19.33 -28.25 -7.07
C LYS A 408 -17.83 -27.94 -7.09
N LYS A 409 -17.44 -26.66 -6.98
CA LYS A 409 -16.04 -26.24 -6.92
C LYS A 409 -15.39 -26.73 -5.63
N ALA A 410 -16.02 -26.47 -4.48
CA ALA A 410 -15.55 -26.90 -3.17
C ALA A 410 -15.42 -28.43 -3.06
N THR A 411 -16.38 -29.22 -3.56
CA THR A 411 -16.28 -30.69 -3.61
C THR A 411 -15.05 -31.17 -4.39
N LYS A 412 -14.77 -30.57 -5.56
CA LYS A 412 -13.59 -30.94 -6.38
C LYS A 412 -12.28 -30.62 -5.67
N ARG A 413 -12.20 -29.47 -4.99
CA ARG A 413 -11.03 -29.07 -4.19
C ARG A 413 -10.84 -29.97 -2.98
N LEU A 414 -11.91 -30.21 -2.21
CA LEU A 414 -11.90 -31.07 -1.03
C LEU A 414 -11.40 -32.48 -1.37
N ARG A 415 -11.78 -33.03 -2.53
CA ARG A 415 -11.28 -34.34 -2.98
C ARG A 415 -9.76 -34.39 -3.10
N VAL A 416 -9.12 -33.32 -3.59
CA VAL A 416 -7.65 -33.26 -3.72
C VAL A 416 -7.00 -33.13 -2.35
N ILE A 417 -7.54 -32.26 -1.49
CA ILE A 417 -7.02 -32.02 -0.14
C ILE A 417 -7.14 -33.26 0.74
N GLU A 418 -8.29 -33.95 0.73
CA GLU A 418 -8.46 -35.19 1.47
C GLU A 418 -7.54 -36.30 0.96
N ALA A 419 -7.29 -36.37 -0.35
CA ALA A 419 -6.33 -37.32 -0.89
C ALA A 419 -4.91 -37.07 -0.39
N LEU A 420 -4.48 -35.80 -0.32
CA LEU A 420 -3.18 -35.42 0.24
C LEU A 420 -3.09 -35.74 1.74
N ARG A 421 -4.12 -35.40 2.52
CA ARG A 421 -4.21 -35.73 3.96
C ARG A 421 -4.14 -37.23 4.22
N LYS A 422 -4.96 -38.03 3.53
CA LYS A 422 -5.03 -39.49 3.71
C LYS A 422 -3.75 -40.20 3.26
N SER A 423 -3.08 -39.68 2.23
CA SER A 423 -1.86 -40.29 1.69
C SER A 423 -0.58 -39.91 2.46
N GLY A 424 -0.64 -38.86 3.29
CA GLY A 424 0.53 -38.29 3.95
C GLY A 424 1.48 -37.53 3.02
N ASN A 425 1.11 -37.39 1.74
CA ASN A 425 1.91 -36.67 0.76
C ASN A 425 1.89 -35.17 1.07
N LYS A 426 3.08 -34.55 1.07
CA LYS A 426 3.16 -33.11 1.26
C LYS A 426 2.94 -32.38 -0.06
N PRO A 427 2.15 -31.29 -0.08
CA PRO A 427 1.84 -30.59 -1.32
C PRO A 427 3.05 -30.02 -2.05
N HIS A 428 4.08 -29.59 -1.31
CA HIS A 428 5.29 -29.01 -1.88
C HIS A 428 6.12 -30.01 -2.71
N TRP A 429 5.90 -31.33 -2.56
CA TRP A 429 6.53 -32.36 -3.41
C TRP A 429 6.07 -32.33 -4.87
N MET A 430 5.01 -31.58 -5.20
CA MET A 430 4.61 -31.32 -6.58
C MET A 430 5.55 -30.34 -7.30
N ILE A 431 6.46 -29.69 -6.57
CA ILE A 431 7.47 -28.78 -7.08
C ILE A 431 8.84 -29.38 -6.77
N PHE A 432 9.65 -29.58 -7.80
CA PHE A 432 10.91 -30.28 -7.70
C PHE A 432 12.03 -29.31 -7.37
N THR A 433 12.84 -29.66 -6.38
CA THR A 433 14.14 -29.05 -6.12
C THR A 433 15.28 -29.99 -6.55
N ALA A 434 15.00 -31.29 -6.69
CA ALA A 434 15.91 -32.29 -7.20
C ALA A 434 15.20 -33.10 -8.29
N LEU A 435 15.86 -33.31 -9.42
CA LEU A 435 15.32 -34.04 -10.57
C LEU A 435 16.02 -35.41 -10.68
N PRO A 436 15.31 -36.54 -10.68
CA PRO A 436 15.93 -37.84 -10.85
C PRO A 436 16.43 -38.03 -12.30
N VAL A 437 17.58 -38.67 -12.45
CA VAL A 437 18.16 -39.04 -13.74
C VAL A 437 18.06 -40.55 -13.91
N ILE A 438 17.36 -40.98 -14.95
CA ILE A 438 17.17 -42.39 -15.27
C ILE A 438 18.50 -43.08 -15.61
N PRO A 439 18.68 -44.38 -15.27
CA PRO A 439 19.91 -45.12 -15.56
C PRO A 439 20.29 -45.11 -17.06
N PRO A 440 21.59 -45.00 -17.42
CA PRO A 440 22.05 -44.88 -18.80
C PRO A 440 21.64 -46.01 -19.75
N GLU A 441 21.53 -47.25 -19.27
CA GLU A 441 21.13 -48.39 -20.10
C GLU A 441 19.65 -48.32 -20.54
N LEU A 442 18.85 -47.47 -19.89
CA LEU A 442 17.47 -47.17 -20.31
C LEU A 442 17.40 -45.99 -21.30
N ARG A 443 18.51 -45.27 -21.49
CA ARG A 443 18.69 -44.17 -22.45
C ARG A 443 20.03 -44.32 -23.19
N PRO A 444 20.22 -45.41 -23.94
CA PRO A 444 21.53 -45.75 -24.50
C PRO A 444 21.99 -44.75 -25.56
N MET A 445 23.32 -44.66 -25.70
CA MET A 445 23.99 -43.97 -26.80
C MET A 445 24.87 -45.01 -27.50
N VAL A 446 24.66 -45.20 -28.80
CA VAL A 446 25.27 -46.27 -29.58
C VAL A 446 26.09 -45.66 -30.72
N GLN A 447 27.29 -46.20 -30.94
CA GLN A 447 28.10 -45.83 -32.09
C GLN A 447 27.62 -46.56 -33.34
N LEU A 448 27.46 -45.82 -34.43
CA LEU A 448 27.14 -46.35 -35.76
C LEU A 448 28.41 -46.46 -36.60
N ASP A 449 28.32 -47.24 -37.68
CA ASP A 449 29.36 -47.33 -38.68
C ASP A 449 29.70 -45.94 -39.26
N GLY A 450 30.98 -45.70 -39.49
CA GLY A 450 31.48 -44.38 -39.93
C GLY A 450 31.65 -43.35 -38.81
N GLY A 451 31.67 -43.79 -37.54
CA GLY A 451 32.05 -42.93 -36.40
C GLY A 451 30.95 -41.97 -35.93
N ARG A 452 29.72 -42.15 -36.41
CA ARG A 452 28.54 -41.40 -35.96
C ARG A 452 27.99 -41.99 -34.67
N PHE A 453 27.13 -41.24 -33.97
CA PHE A 453 26.44 -41.73 -32.77
C PHE A 453 24.92 -41.56 -32.93
N ALA A 454 24.18 -42.53 -32.44
CA ALA A 454 22.75 -42.45 -32.21
C ALA A 454 22.51 -42.36 -30.70
N THR A 455 21.66 -41.45 -30.27
CA THR A 455 21.33 -41.23 -28.85
C THR A 455 19.82 -41.25 -28.67
N SER A 456 19.37 -41.69 -27.49
CA SER A 456 17.97 -41.49 -27.06
C SER A 456 17.67 -40.01 -26.90
N ASP A 457 16.45 -39.59 -27.26
CA ASP A 457 15.94 -38.23 -27.05
C ASP A 457 15.90 -37.80 -25.57
N LEU A 458 16.00 -38.75 -24.64
CA LEU A 458 16.07 -38.48 -23.20
C LEU A 458 17.44 -37.92 -22.76
N ASN A 459 18.50 -38.14 -23.54
CA ASN A 459 19.84 -37.61 -23.29
C ASN A 459 19.96 -36.22 -23.90
#